data_AF-A0A962NC31-F1
#
_entry.id   AF-A0A962NC31-F1
#
_cell.length_a   1.000
_cell.length_b   1.000
_cell.length_c   1.000
_cell.angle_alpha   90.00
_cell.angle_beta   90.00
_cell.angle_gamma   90.00
#
_symmetry.space_group_name_H-M   'P 1'
#
loop_
_entity.id
_entity.type
_entity.pdbx_description
1 polymer ?
#
loop_
_entity_poly.entity_id
_entity_poly.type
_entity_poly.pdbx_seq_one_letter_code
_entity_poly.pdbx_strand_id
1 'polypeptide(L)'
;QDCTLCHGTPFQVVQDDKCIECHKATKAHADQAKFPMYELADARCAWCHRDHNGPDGLVRQDQVLCADCHRNLTQRTNGSSQLADVGDFQMQHPQFMVNLPDWNEQGQYSPRRVSMDNSPLVENSGLKFPHTKHLVADGLNTPDGRRVLECDSCHVPDAGGAIMKPVDFETMCQDCHRLDFDRQFPDRQVPHGRVPEVLYMLDEFYSKRALEGGYDDVTAPVTVRTRRRPGQALSRQEQDEALAWSRQKARQVTESMFLGRACTVCHTVTVDAEADNGPWLIAPVRVAGVWFEKASFTHAKHVTMECADCHAAGPTPQNPTGGSTSSADVLIPDISNCRSCHAGEHPQGNFLSSTCIACHGFHQFDQPLRKVSHHESAAPDREDREPAATGQGD
;
A
#
# COMPACT_ATOMS: atom_id res chain seq x y z
N GLN A 1 -31.54 -19.11 23.84
CA GLN A 1 -30.48 -19.52 22.90
C GLN A 1 -30.51 -21.04 22.82
N ASP A 2 -30.26 -21.62 21.65
CA ASP A 2 -30.27 -23.07 21.45
C ASP A 2 -28.90 -23.67 21.79
N CYS A 3 -28.80 -24.33 22.95
CA CYS A 3 -27.56 -24.89 23.46
C CYS A 3 -27.07 -26.11 22.65
N THR A 4 -27.97 -26.73 21.88
CA THR A 4 -27.66 -27.95 21.11
C THR A 4 -26.76 -27.69 19.90
N LEU A 5 -26.65 -26.43 19.49
CA LEU A 5 -25.74 -25.98 18.43
C LEU A 5 -24.26 -26.22 18.79
N CYS A 6 -23.91 -26.17 20.08
CA CYS A 6 -22.54 -26.40 20.54
C CYS A 6 -22.42 -27.69 21.37
N HIS A 7 -23.44 -28.04 22.14
CA HIS A 7 -23.42 -29.21 23.02
C HIS A 7 -24.12 -30.42 22.40
N GLY A 8 -23.34 -31.40 21.94
CA GLY A 8 -23.86 -32.65 21.40
C GLY A 8 -24.20 -33.70 22.48
N THR A 9 -23.22 -34.04 23.33
CA THR A 9 -23.39 -35.07 24.37
C THR A 9 -23.48 -34.44 25.76
N PRO A 10 -24.51 -34.74 26.57
CA PRO A 10 -24.59 -34.28 27.95
C PRO A 10 -23.32 -34.63 28.76
N PHE A 11 -22.88 -33.70 29.59
CA PHE A 11 -21.68 -33.83 30.45
C PHE A 11 -20.36 -34.04 29.72
N GLN A 12 -20.32 -33.84 28.39
CA GLN A 12 -19.06 -33.76 27.63
C GLN A 12 -18.75 -32.31 27.27
N VAL A 13 -17.46 -31.99 27.23
CA VAL A 13 -16.97 -30.70 26.73
C VAL A 13 -17.24 -30.57 25.23
N VAL A 14 -17.54 -29.35 24.77
CA VAL A 14 -17.78 -29.04 23.35
C VAL A 14 -16.56 -29.45 22.53
N GLN A 15 -16.79 -30.26 21.50
CA GLN A 15 -15.77 -30.75 20.59
C GLN A 15 -15.59 -29.76 19.42
N ASP A 16 -14.38 -29.69 18.87
CA ASP A 16 -14.04 -28.75 17.81
C ASP A 16 -14.75 -29.05 16.48
N ASP A 17 -15.25 -30.27 16.29
CA ASP A 17 -16.07 -30.64 15.13
C ASP A 17 -17.32 -29.75 15.02
N LYS A 18 -17.94 -29.41 16.15
CA LYS A 18 -19.09 -28.49 16.22
C LYS A 18 -18.73 -27.07 15.80
N CYS A 19 -17.53 -26.61 16.14
CA CYS A 19 -17.06 -25.29 15.71
C CYS A 19 -16.83 -25.27 14.19
N ILE A 20 -16.22 -26.33 13.67
CA ILE A 20 -15.80 -26.43 12.27
C ILE A 20 -16.98 -26.67 11.32
N GLU A 21 -18.14 -27.11 11.79
CA GLU A 21 -19.37 -27.15 10.97
C GLU A 21 -19.66 -25.78 10.31
N CYS A 22 -19.44 -24.68 11.04
CA CYS A 22 -19.59 -23.31 10.53
C CYS A 22 -18.26 -22.65 10.16
N HIS A 23 -17.17 -22.95 10.88
CA HIS A 23 -15.86 -22.33 10.72
C HIS A 23 -14.89 -23.12 9.81
N LYS A 24 -15.40 -23.75 8.75
CA LYS A 24 -14.61 -24.61 7.82
C LYS A 24 -13.41 -23.92 7.19
N ALA A 25 -13.54 -22.63 6.91
CA ALA A 25 -12.52 -21.83 6.24
C ALA A 25 -11.55 -21.12 7.21
N THR A 26 -11.61 -21.45 8.51
CA THR A 26 -10.69 -20.85 9.48
C THR A 26 -9.26 -21.25 9.18
N LYS A 27 -8.45 -20.22 8.93
CA LYS A 27 -7.02 -20.31 8.70
C LYS A 27 -6.27 -20.73 9.97
N ALA A 28 -5.12 -21.38 9.79
CA ALA A 28 -4.26 -21.73 10.91
C ALA A 28 -3.60 -20.48 11.51
N HIS A 29 -3.05 -20.62 12.72
CA HIS A 29 -2.18 -19.59 13.31
C HIS A 29 -0.77 -19.61 12.72
N ALA A 30 -0.25 -20.80 12.46
CA ALA A 30 1.08 -21.04 11.92
C ALA A 30 1.10 -22.33 11.08
N ASP A 31 2.20 -22.54 10.35
CA ASP A 31 2.43 -23.78 9.62
C ASP A 31 2.70 -24.96 10.56
N GLN A 32 1.69 -25.82 10.75
CA GLN A 32 1.80 -27.01 11.59
C GLN A 32 2.77 -28.06 11.05
N ALA A 33 3.05 -28.07 9.73
CA ALA A 33 4.02 -29.00 9.15
C ALA A 33 5.46 -28.54 9.41
N LYS A 34 5.69 -27.23 9.35
CA LYS A 34 6.99 -26.63 9.67
C LYS A 34 7.27 -26.60 11.18
N PHE A 35 6.25 -26.37 11.98
CA PHE A 35 6.36 -26.27 13.44
C PHE A 35 5.48 -27.33 14.11
N PRO A 36 5.92 -28.61 14.17
CA PRO A 36 5.16 -29.72 14.74
C PRO A 36 5.19 -29.67 16.28
N MET A 37 4.62 -28.62 16.85
CA MET A 37 4.45 -28.45 18.29
C MET A 37 3.10 -29.03 18.71
N TYR A 38 3.08 -29.80 19.81
CA TYR A 38 1.84 -30.38 20.34
C TYR A 38 0.80 -29.29 20.63
N GLU A 39 1.26 -28.16 21.16
CA GLU A 39 0.45 -26.98 21.47
C GLU A 39 -0.17 -26.31 20.23
N LEU A 40 0.36 -26.53 19.01
CA LEU A 40 -0.26 -26.07 17.75
C LEU A 40 -1.12 -27.13 17.08
N ALA A 41 -0.78 -28.41 17.26
CA ALA A 41 -1.47 -29.54 16.64
C ALA A 41 -2.76 -29.92 17.39
N ASP A 42 -2.79 -29.75 18.71
CA ASP A 42 -3.91 -30.14 19.59
C ASP A 42 -4.58 -28.93 20.27
N ALA A 43 -4.33 -27.71 19.77
CA ALA A 43 -5.02 -26.51 20.25
C ALA A 43 -6.52 -26.59 19.97
N ARG A 44 -7.30 -26.88 21.02
CA ARG A 44 -8.76 -26.89 20.94
C ARG A 44 -9.33 -25.48 20.81
N CYS A 45 -10.41 -25.33 20.04
CA CYS A 45 -11.13 -24.06 19.91
C CYS A 45 -11.49 -23.49 21.29
N ALA A 46 -11.99 -24.34 22.19
CA ALA A 46 -12.42 -23.96 23.54
C ALA A 46 -11.30 -23.46 24.47
N TRP A 47 -10.02 -23.65 24.11
CA TRP A 47 -8.90 -23.16 24.90
C TRP A 47 -8.77 -21.62 24.83
N CYS A 48 -8.94 -21.09 23.62
CA CYS A 48 -8.93 -19.66 23.33
C CYS A 48 -10.34 -19.07 23.35
N HIS A 49 -11.35 -19.85 22.94
CA HIS A 49 -12.74 -19.43 22.83
C HIS A 49 -13.63 -19.93 23.97
N ARG A 50 -13.93 -19.09 24.97
CA ARG A 50 -14.64 -19.50 26.20
C ARG A 50 -16.06 -18.95 26.30
N ASP A 51 -16.97 -19.56 25.55
CA ASP A 51 -18.34 -19.10 25.29
C ASP A 51 -19.29 -18.93 26.52
N HIS A 52 -18.92 -19.37 27.72
CA HIS A 52 -19.77 -19.25 28.91
C HIS A 52 -19.60 -17.95 29.71
N ASN A 53 -18.74 -17.02 29.29
CA ASN A 53 -18.40 -15.82 30.06
C ASN A 53 -19.23 -14.56 29.71
N GLY A 54 -20.44 -14.73 29.17
CA GLY A 54 -21.31 -13.61 28.81
C GLY A 54 -21.00 -12.97 27.45
N PRO A 55 -21.61 -11.81 27.12
CA PRO A 55 -21.60 -11.23 25.77
C PRO A 55 -20.22 -10.88 25.21
N ASP A 56 -19.21 -10.70 26.08
CA ASP A 56 -17.82 -10.39 25.70
C ASP A 56 -16.91 -11.64 25.68
N GLY A 57 -17.47 -12.83 25.95
CA GLY A 57 -16.73 -14.01 26.39
C GLY A 57 -16.14 -14.93 25.32
N LEU A 58 -16.31 -14.66 24.02
CA LEU A 58 -15.94 -15.68 23.03
C LEU A 58 -14.43 -15.76 22.73
N VAL A 59 -13.60 -14.77 23.05
CA VAL A 59 -12.15 -14.84 22.78
C VAL A 59 -11.36 -14.33 23.97
N ARG A 60 -10.45 -15.15 24.49
CA ARG A 60 -9.48 -14.72 25.49
C ARG A 60 -8.52 -13.69 24.88
N GLN A 61 -8.42 -12.54 25.54
CA GLN A 61 -7.61 -11.40 25.10
C GLN A 61 -6.33 -11.21 25.93
N ASP A 62 -6.14 -12.04 26.95
CA ASP A 62 -4.98 -11.98 27.84
C ASP A 62 -3.68 -12.24 27.08
N GLN A 63 -2.65 -11.47 27.43
CA GLN A 63 -1.37 -11.51 26.73
C GLN A 63 -0.63 -12.83 26.97
N VAL A 64 -0.83 -13.43 28.15
CA VAL A 64 -0.19 -14.70 28.55
C VAL A 64 -0.49 -15.81 27.55
N LEU A 65 -1.73 -15.89 27.04
CA LEU A 65 -2.12 -16.85 26.01
C LEU A 65 -1.21 -16.83 24.77
N CYS A 66 -0.74 -15.65 24.37
CA CYS A 66 0.18 -15.50 23.24
C CYS A 66 1.65 -15.65 23.69
N ALA A 67 2.02 -14.94 24.77
CA ALA A 67 3.39 -14.84 25.24
C ALA A 67 3.98 -16.17 25.71
N ASP A 68 3.17 -17.11 26.22
CA ASP A 68 3.65 -18.40 26.71
C ASP A 68 4.46 -19.19 25.67
N CYS A 69 4.02 -19.13 24.41
CA CYS A 69 4.71 -19.70 23.27
C CYS A 69 5.70 -18.71 22.65
N HIS A 70 5.35 -17.44 22.51
CA HIS A 70 6.12 -16.48 21.73
C HIS A 70 7.32 -15.86 22.45
N ARG A 71 7.37 -15.85 23.79
CA ARG A 71 8.43 -15.18 24.57
C ARG A 71 9.83 -15.80 24.43
N ASN A 72 9.91 -17.06 24.00
CA ASN A 72 11.13 -17.85 23.80
C ASN A 72 11.02 -18.69 22.51
N LEU A 73 10.41 -18.13 21.47
CA LEU A 73 10.08 -18.82 20.24
C LEU A 73 11.31 -19.39 19.53
N THR A 74 12.43 -18.67 19.57
CA THR A 74 13.71 -19.10 19.00
C THR A 74 14.15 -20.43 19.59
N GLN A 75 14.12 -20.56 20.93
CA GLN A 75 14.48 -21.80 21.61
C GLN A 75 13.45 -22.91 21.31
N ARG A 76 12.15 -22.61 21.40
CA ARG A 76 11.07 -23.58 21.20
C ARG A 76 11.06 -24.18 19.80
N THR A 77 11.48 -23.40 18.81
CA THR A 77 11.53 -23.81 17.41
C THR A 77 12.92 -24.29 16.97
N ASN A 78 13.87 -24.42 17.90
CA ASN A 78 15.28 -24.75 17.62
C ASN A 78 15.88 -23.85 16.51
N GLY A 79 15.53 -22.56 16.50
CA GLY A 79 15.99 -21.57 15.53
C GLY A 79 15.33 -21.67 14.13
N SER A 80 14.32 -22.52 13.95
CA SER A 80 13.64 -22.66 12.64
C SER A 80 12.65 -21.53 12.34
N SER A 81 12.19 -20.80 13.35
CA SER A 81 11.38 -19.60 13.19
C SER A 81 12.25 -18.41 12.78
N GLN A 82 11.72 -17.59 11.87
CA GLN A 82 12.31 -16.29 11.51
C GLN A 82 11.72 -15.15 12.35
N LEU A 83 10.71 -15.43 13.19
CA LEU A 83 10.13 -14.44 14.09
C LEU A 83 11.00 -14.30 15.34
N ALA A 84 11.18 -13.06 15.79
CA ALA A 84 11.83 -12.76 17.05
C ALA A 84 10.96 -13.12 18.25
N ASP A 85 11.60 -13.29 19.40
CA ASP A 85 10.93 -13.55 20.66
C ASP A 85 10.10 -12.33 21.11
N VAL A 86 8.85 -12.56 21.51
CA VAL A 86 7.92 -11.51 21.95
C VAL A 86 7.08 -11.98 23.13
N GLY A 87 7.09 -11.20 24.21
CA GLY A 87 6.39 -11.52 25.45
C GLY A 87 5.49 -10.40 25.96
N ASP A 88 5.75 -9.15 25.58
CA ASP A 88 4.99 -7.98 26.04
C ASP A 88 5.26 -6.77 25.15
N PHE A 89 4.22 -5.98 24.82
CA PHE A 89 4.39 -4.82 23.93
C PHE A 89 5.42 -3.80 24.45
N GLN A 90 5.43 -3.51 25.75
CA GLN A 90 6.34 -2.54 26.37
C GLN A 90 7.70 -3.16 26.71
N MET A 91 7.68 -4.35 27.32
CA MET A 91 8.87 -4.95 27.95
C MET A 91 9.66 -5.88 27.04
N GLN A 92 9.01 -6.56 26.09
CA GLN A 92 9.65 -7.56 25.23
C GLN A 92 8.91 -7.67 23.89
N HIS A 93 9.08 -6.67 23.03
CA HIS A 93 8.59 -6.70 21.65
C HIS A 93 9.69 -6.15 20.73
N PRO A 94 9.99 -6.82 19.61
CA PRO A 94 10.98 -6.36 18.63
C PRO A 94 10.54 -5.05 17.97
N GLN A 95 11.42 -4.43 17.20
CA GLN A 95 10.97 -3.35 16.31
C GLN A 95 9.92 -3.84 15.30
N PHE A 96 9.15 -2.89 14.79
CA PHE A 96 8.18 -3.19 13.74
C PHE A 96 8.87 -3.61 12.44
N MET A 97 8.14 -4.40 11.66
CA MET A 97 8.51 -4.73 10.30
C MET A 97 7.66 -3.89 9.35
N VAL A 98 8.29 -3.17 8.45
CA VAL A 98 7.63 -2.31 7.48
C VAL A 98 7.78 -2.84 6.06
N ASN A 99 6.77 -2.61 5.24
CA ASN A 99 6.83 -2.86 3.81
C ASN A 99 7.33 -1.62 3.07
N LEU A 100 8.45 -1.76 2.38
CA LEU A 100 9.02 -0.72 1.53
C LEU A 100 8.76 -1.04 0.05
N PRO A 101 8.36 -0.05 -0.76
CA PRO A 101 8.33 -0.22 -2.20
C PRO A 101 9.73 -0.51 -2.72
N ASP A 102 9.81 -1.49 -3.62
CA ASP A 102 11.04 -1.86 -4.28
C ASP A 102 10.73 -2.43 -5.67
N TRP A 103 11.76 -2.53 -6.51
CA TRP A 103 11.63 -2.86 -7.92
C TRP A 103 12.68 -3.91 -8.31
N ASN A 104 12.28 -4.91 -9.10
CA ASN A 104 13.23 -5.90 -9.61
C ASN A 104 14.02 -5.35 -10.83
N GLU A 105 14.98 -6.13 -11.33
CA GLU A 105 15.81 -5.75 -12.49
C GLU A 105 15.01 -5.45 -13.77
N GLN A 106 13.76 -5.95 -13.86
CA GLN A 106 12.83 -5.73 -14.97
C GLN A 106 11.91 -4.51 -14.73
N GLY A 107 12.12 -3.77 -13.63
CA GLY A 107 11.29 -2.62 -13.25
C GLY A 107 9.91 -2.98 -12.71
N GLN A 108 9.66 -4.24 -12.35
CA GLN A 108 8.39 -4.68 -11.78
C GLN A 108 8.37 -4.47 -10.26
N TYR A 109 7.19 -4.11 -9.74
CA TYR A 109 6.99 -3.88 -8.32
C TYR A 109 7.22 -5.17 -7.52
N SER A 110 8.15 -5.13 -6.58
CA SER A 110 8.56 -6.25 -5.74
C SER A 110 8.84 -5.75 -4.33
N PRO A 111 7.81 -5.45 -3.52
CA PRO A 111 8.00 -4.85 -2.20
C PRO A 111 8.81 -5.75 -1.28
N ARG A 112 9.59 -5.13 -0.40
CA ARG A 112 10.37 -5.84 0.61
C ARG A 112 9.87 -5.51 2.01
N ARG A 113 9.73 -6.54 2.84
CA ARG A 113 9.41 -6.39 4.25
C ARG A 113 10.70 -6.42 5.07
N VAL A 114 10.97 -5.36 5.82
CA VAL A 114 12.23 -5.19 6.57
C VAL A 114 11.98 -4.80 8.02
N SER A 115 12.87 -5.21 8.92
CA SER A 115 12.85 -4.73 10.30
C SER A 115 13.28 -3.28 10.37
N MET A 116 12.59 -2.48 11.18
CA MET A 116 13.03 -1.13 11.55
C MET A 116 14.28 -1.12 12.44
N ASP A 117 14.73 -2.27 12.93
CA ASP A 117 16.07 -2.40 13.53
C ASP A 117 17.20 -2.09 12.52
N ASN A 118 16.94 -2.23 11.21
CA ASN A 118 17.93 -2.01 10.15
C ASN A 118 18.08 -0.52 9.77
N SER A 119 18.10 0.37 10.77
CA SER A 119 18.15 1.81 10.58
C SER A 119 19.53 2.30 10.09
N PRO A 120 19.60 3.30 9.18
CA PRO A 120 18.48 4.02 8.56
C PRO A 120 17.80 3.20 7.45
N LEU A 121 16.46 3.25 7.44
CA LEU A 121 15.67 2.71 6.33
C LEU A 121 15.57 3.72 5.19
N VAL A 122 15.55 3.21 3.97
CA VAL A 122 15.45 3.99 2.74
C VAL A 122 14.27 3.49 1.91
N GLU A 123 13.34 4.38 1.58
CA GLU A 123 12.23 4.11 0.67
C GLU A 123 12.66 4.28 -0.79
N ASN A 124 12.24 3.36 -1.67
CA ASN A 124 12.48 3.44 -3.11
C ASN A 124 11.16 3.61 -3.86
N SER A 125 10.49 4.75 -3.63
CA SER A 125 9.19 5.03 -4.24
C SER A 125 9.25 5.41 -5.71
N GLY A 126 10.44 5.71 -6.26
CA GLY A 126 10.63 6.24 -7.61
C GLY A 126 10.23 7.71 -7.79
N LEU A 127 9.68 8.34 -6.76
CA LEU A 127 9.32 9.76 -6.73
C LEU A 127 10.48 10.60 -6.20
N LYS A 128 10.65 11.83 -6.69
CA LYS A 128 11.48 12.87 -6.08
C LYS A 128 10.57 13.85 -5.36
N PHE A 129 10.54 13.80 -4.03
CA PHE A 129 9.65 14.67 -3.25
C PHE A 129 10.22 15.03 -1.87
N PRO A 130 10.87 16.21 -1.74
CA PRO A 130 11.29 16.74 -0.45
C PRO A 130 10.14 17.48 0.27
N HIS A 131 9.71 17.01 1.43
CA HIS A 131 8.69 17.70 2.24
C HIS A 131 9.11 19.10 2.66
N THR A 132 10.39 19.30 2.99
CA THR A 132 10.97 20.62 3.35
C THR A 132 10.85 21.69 2.26
N LYS A 133 10.57 21.31 1.00
CA LYS A 133 10.27 22.26 -0.08
C LYS A 133 8.80 22.62 -0.18
N HIS A 134 7.92 21.85 0.45
CA HIS A 134 6.47 21.99 0.35
C HIS A 134 5.85 22.49 1.67
N LEU A 135 6.31 21.98 2.81
CA LEU A 135 5.87 22.38 4.14
C LEU A 135 6.68 23.59 4.63
N VAL A 136 6.44 24.74 4.01
CA VAL A 136 7.10 26.02 4.33
C VAL A 136 6.12 26.93 5.06
N ALA A 137 6.46 27.33 6.30
CA ALA A 137 5.59 28.13 7.17
C ALA A 137 5.16 29.48 6.55
N ASP A 138 6.07 30.13 5.80
CA ASP A 138 5.78 31.41 5.13
C ASP A 138 4.95 31.24 3.83
N GLY A 139 4.62 30.00 3.46
CA GLY A 139 3.89 29.65 2.26
C GLY A 139 4.74 29.57 1.00
N LEU A 140 4.19 28.90 -0.01
CA LEU A 140 4.74 28.71 -1.34
C LEU A 140 4.15 29.75 -2.30
N ASN A 141 4.93 30.13 -3.31
CA ASN A 141 4.40 30.91 -4.43
C ASN A 141 3.76 29.94 -5.43
N THR A 142 2.46 30.08 -5.65
CA THR A 142 1.68 29.32 -6.62
C THR A 142 1.17 30.25 -7.73
N PRO A 143 0.68 29.73 -8.87
CA PRO A 143 0.13 30.55 -9.94
C PRO A 143 -1.00 31.50 -9.47
N ASP A 144 -1.81 31.06 -8.50
CA ASP A 144 -2.96 31.81 -7.98
C ASP A 144 -2.66 32.63 -6.72
N GLY A 145 -1.38 32.72 -6.33
CA GLY A 145 -0.92 33.50 -5.19
C GLY A 145 -0.15 32.66 -4.15
N ARG A 146 0.00 33.20 -2.94
CA ARG A 146 0.72 32.51 -1.87
C ARG A 146 -0.19 31.48 -1.19
N ARG A 147 0.31 30.25 -1.02
CA ARG A 147 -0.43 29.14 -0.39
C ARG A 147 0.42 28.46 0.68
N VAL A 148 -0.14 28.25 1.87
CA VAL A 148 0.45 27.40 2.90
C VAL A 148 -0.12 25.99 2.73
N LEU A 149 0.75 24.98 2.78
CA LEU A 149 0.35 23.57 2.71
C LEU A 149 0.50 22.94 4.09
N GLU A 150 -0.48 22.13 4.45
CA GLU A 150 -0.52 21.32 5.66
C GLU A 150 -0.51 19.82 5.29
N CYS A 151 -0.38 18.94 6.28
CA CYS A 151 -0.31 17.49 6.03
C CYS A 151 -1.53 16.96 5.25
N ASP A 152 -2.73 17.47 5.56
CA ASP A 152 -4.00 17.09 4.94
C ASP A 152 -4.18 17.62 3.50
N SER A 153 -3.29 18.50 3.04
CA SER A 153 -3.27 18.97 1.65
C SER A 153 -2.91 17.85 0.68
N CYS A 154 -2.22 16.80 1.16
CA CYS A 154 -1.86 15.62 0.37
C CYS A 154 -2.27 14.30 1.04
N HIS A 155 -2.12 14.17 2.36
CA HIS A 155 -2.42 12.94 3.09
C HIS A 155 -3.88 12.90 3.53
N VAL A 156 -4.74 12.41 2.64
CA VAL A 156 -6.17 12.26 2.89
C VAL A 156 -6.44 10.84 3.39
N PRO A 157 -6.98 10.64 4.60
CA PRO A 157 -7.39 9.32 5.06
C PRO A 157 -8.46 8.70 4.17
N ASP A 158 -8.49 7.37 4.09
CA ASP A 158 -9.61 6.65 3.52
C ASP A 158 -10.87 6.81 4.38
N ALA A 159 -12.02 6.35 3.89
CA ALA A 159 -13.29 6.50 4.60
C ALA A 159 -13.29 5.85 6.01
N GLY A 160 -12.49 4.80 6.21
CA GLY A 160 -12.32 4.16 7.52
C GLY A 160 -11.21 4.75 8.39
N GLY A 161 -10.42 5.69 7.86
CA GLY A 161 -9.23 6.25 8.51
C GLY A 161 -8.17 5.22 8.87
N ALA A 162 -8.18 4.04 8.25
CA ALA A 162 -7.20 2.98 8.48
C ALA A 162 -5.93 3.23 7.65
N ILE A 163 -6.11 3.67 6.41
CA ILE A 163 -5.02 3.93 5.46
C ILE A 163 -5.13 5.34 4.90
N MET A 164 -4.06 5.82 4.28
CA MET A 164 -4.12 7.03 3.47
C MET A 164 -4.49 6.67 2.04
N LYS A 165 -5.25 7.55 1.38
CA LYS A 165 -5.51 7.43 -0.05
C LYS A 165 -4.19 7.51 -0.83
N PRO A 166 -4.08 6.84 -2.00
CA PRO A 166 -2.94 7.01 -2.87
C PRO A 166 -2.72 8.48 -3.24
N VAL A 167 -1.45 8.87 -3.37
CA VAL A 167 -1.08 10.18 -3.91
C VAL A 167 -1.50 10.25 -5.38
N ASP A 168 -2.11 11.37 -5.76
CA ASP A 168 -2.68 11.60 -7.08
C ASP A 168 -2.25 12.98 -7.61
N PHE A 169 -1.71 13.02 -8.83
CA PHE A 169 -1.11 14.24 -9.36
C PHE A 169 -2.16 15.31 -9.65
N GLU A 170 -3.26 14.92 -10.29
CA GLU A 170 -4.34 15.78 -10.74
C GLU A 170 -4.99 16.52 -9.56
N THR A 171 -5.19 15.82 -8.44
CA THR A 171 -5.86 16.39 -7.26
C THR A 171 -4.93 17.03 -6.23
N MET A 172 -3.64 16.65 -6.18
CA MET A 172 -2.71 17.10 -5.12
C MET A 172 -1.57 17.98 -5.63
N CYS A 173 -1.17 17.85 -6.90
CA CYS A 173 0.04 18.48 -7.43
C CYS A 173 -0.25 19.52 -8.52
N GLN A 174 -1.22 19.23 -9.41
CA GLN A 174 -1.38 19.92 -10.68
C GLN A 174 -1.69 21.42 -10.57
N ASP A 175 -2.37 21.84 -9.50
CA ASP A 175 -2.67 23.26 -9.24
C ASP A 175 -1.40 24.12 -9.19
N CYS A 176 -0.33 23.59 -8.58
CA CYS A 176 0.96 24.27 -8.46
C CYS A 176 1.95 23.82 -9.55
N HIS A 177 1.96 22.53 -9.86
CA HIS A 177 2.85 21.90 -10.84
C HIS A 177 2.13 21.70 -12.18
N ARG A 178 1.88 22.80 -12.87
CA ARG A 178 1.21 22.77 -14.18
C ARG A 178 2.08 22.10 -15.23
N LEU A 179 1.44 21.36 -16.14
CA LEU A 179 2.07 20.72 -17.30
C LEU A 179 1.87 21.55 -18.57
N ASP A 180 1.88 22.88 -18.44
CA ASP A 180 1.81 23.78 -19.57
C ASP A 180 3.06 23.64 -20.46
N PHE A 181 2.85 23.76 -21.76
CA PHE A 181 3.91 23.50 -22.74
C PHE A 181 4.26 24.66 -23.66
N ASP A 182 3.39 25.67 -23.69
CA ASP A 182 3.53 26.80 -24.58
C ASP A 182 3.16 28.10 -23.86
N ARG A 183 4.09 29.06 -23.84
CA ARG A 183 3.90 30.35 -23.16
C ARG A 183 2.80 31.20 -23.79
N GLN A 184 2.50 31.01 -25.07
CA GLN A 184 1.42 31.72 -25.77
C GLN A 184 0.05 31.13 -25.45
N PHE A 185 0.02 29.92 -24.91
CA PHE A 185 -1.20 29.18 -24.59
C PHE A 185 -1.11 28.62 -23.16
N PRO A 186 -1.04 29.48 -22.13
CA PRO A 186 -0.81 29.07 -20.74
C PRO A 186 -1.92 28.17 -20.16
N ASP A 187 -3.10 28.17 -20.78
CA ASP A 187 -4.23 27.32 -20.40
C ASP A 187 -4.15 25.90 -20.99
N ARG A 188 -3.17 25.62 -21.85
CA ARG A 188 -2.98 24.31 -22.47
C ARG A 188 -1.93 23.51 -21.71
N GLN A 189 -2.33 22.33 -21.24
CA GLN A 189 -1.49 21.37 -20.54
C GLN A 189 -1.55 20.00 -21.20
N VAL A 190 -0.47 19.24 -21.10
CA VAL A 190 -0.47 17.83 -21.53
C VAL A 190 -1.04 16.92 -20.43
N PRO A 191 -1.56 15.72 -20.76
CA PRO A 191 -1.97 14.76 -19.74
C PRO A 191 -0.78 14.24 -18.93
N HIS A 192 -1.00 13.95 -17.65
CA HIS A 192 0.01 13.31 -16.80
C HIS A 192 0.06 11.78 -17.03
N GLY A 193 1.25 11.18 -16.90
CA GLY A 193 1.42 9.73 -16.82
C GLY A 193 1.25 8.93 -18.13
N ARG A 194 1.16 9.58 -19.30
CA ARG A 194 0.90 8.90 -20.59
C ARG A 194 1.79 9.41 -21.72
N VAL A 195 3.01 8.89 -21.81
CA VAL A 195 4.03 9.37 -22.76
C VAL A 195 3.51 9.42 -24.21
N PRO A 196 2.91 8.36 -24.79
CA PRO A 196 2.40 8.42 -26.16
C PRO A 196 1.35 9.52 -26.39
N GLU A 197 0.45 9.73 -25.42
CA GLU A 197 -0.59 10.78 -25.52
C GLU A 197 0.01 12.18 -25.44
N VAL A 198 1.04 12.38 -24.61
CA VAL A 198 1.80 13.64 -24.54
C VAL A 198 2.44 13.93 -25.90
N LEU A 199 3.15 12.95 -26.48
CA LEU A 199 3.80 13.10 -27.79
C LEU A 199 2.80 13.44 -28.88
N TYR A 200 1.71 12.68 -28.95
CA TYR A 200 0.64 12.90 -29.91
C TYR A 200 0.03 14.30 -29.77
N MET A 201 -0.28 14.74 -28.55
CA MET A 201 -0.88 16.05 -28.29
C MET A 201 0.03 17.19 -28.71
N LEU A 202 1.35 17.09 -28.46
CA LEU A 202 2.31 18.12 -28.85
C LEU A 202 2.46 18.18 -30.38
N ASP A 203 2.55 17.03 -31.05
CA ASP A 203 2.61 16.96 -32.51
C ASP A 203 1.34 17.51 -33.16
N GLU A 204 0.16 17.12 -32.67
CA GLU A 204 -1.14 17.62 -33.14
C GLU A 204 -1.23 19.14 -32.96
N PHE A 205 -0.91 19.63 -31.76
CA PHE A 205 -1.01 21.03 -31.42
C PHE A 205 -0.12 21.89 -32.33
N TYR A 206 1.17 21.59 -32.42
CA TYR A 206 2.09 22.39 -33.22
C TYR A 206 1.83 22.26 -34.72
N SER A 207 1.39 21.10 -35.20
CA SER A 207 0.98 20.92 -36.60
C SER A 207 -0.20 21.83 -36.95
N LYS A 208 -1.23 21.84 -36.09
CA LYS A 208 -2.38 22.74 -36.26
C LYS A 208 -1.95 24.20 -36.27
N ARG A 209 -1.11 24.63 -35.30
CA ARG A 209 -0.63 26.01 -35.22
C ARG A 209 0.20 26.43 -36.43
N ALA A 210 1.05 25.54 -36.94
CA ALA A 210 1.86 25.83 -38.12
C ALA A 210 0.99 26.05 -39.37
N LEU A 211 -0.05 25.23 -39.55
CA LEU A 211 -0.99 25.30 -40.67
C LEU A 211 -2.00 26.47 -40.55
N GLU A 212 -2.41 26.84 -39.34
CA GLU A 212 -3.26 28.03 -39.09
C GLU A 212 -2.47 29.33 -39.26
N GLY A 213 -1.24 29.36 -38.72
CA GLY A 213 -0.34 30.51 -38.80
C GLY A 213 -0.68 31.57 -37.75
N GLY A 214 0.07 32.68 -37.78
CA GLY A 214 -0.04 33.72 -36.75
C GLY A 214 0.58 33.32 -35.40
N TYR A 215 1.44 32.29 -35.40
CA TYR A 215 2.19 31.88 -34.22
C TYR A 215 3.42 32.79 -34.07
N ASP A 216 3.47 33.55 -32.98
CA ASP A 216 4.47 34.61 -32.79
C ASP A 216 5.78 34.04 -32.22
N ASP A 217 6.58 33.42 -33.10
CA ASP A 217 7.91 32.92 -32.76
C ASP A 217 8.89 33.38 -33.82
N VAL A 218 9.85 34.22 -33.42
CA VAL A 218 10.84 34.82 -34.32
C VAL A 218 11.71 33.80 -35.05
N THR A 219 11.82 32.58 -34.51
CA THR A 219 12.57 31.48 -35.12
C THR A 219 11.75 30.70 -36.15
N ALA A 220 10.43 30.93 -36.20
CA ALA A 220 9.54 30.24 -37.12
C ALA A 220 9.58 30.84 -38.54
N PRO A 221 9.36 30.01 -39.59
CA PRO A 221 9.22 30.48 -40.96
C PRO A 221 8.17 31.59 -41.12
N VAL A 222 8.31 32.42 -42.17
CA VAL A 222 7.34 33.49 -42.47
C VAL A 222 5.93 32.93 -42.62
N THR A 223 5.78 31.77 -43.25
CA THR A 223 4.48 31.11 -43.42
C THR A 223 3.80 30.83 -42.06
N VAL A 224 4.55 30.36 -41.05
CA VAL A 224 4.02 30.07 -39.70
C VAL A 224 3.70 31.35 -38.91
N ARG A 225 4.53 32.40 -39.05
CA ARG A 225 4.32 33.68 -38.36
C ARG A 225 3.17 34.50 -38.94
N THR A 226 2.89 34.33 -40.23
CA THR A 226 1.89 35.14 -40.92
C THR A 226 0.47 34.71 -40.54
N ARG A 227 -0.35 35.65 -40.06
CA ARG A 227 -1.78 35.41 -39.84
C ARG A 227 -2.48 35.18 -41.17
N ARG A 228 -3.26 34.10 -41.26
CA ARG A 228 -3.98 33.71 -42.47
C ARG A 228 -5.46 34.08 -42.39
N ARG A 229 -6.09 34.28 -43.54
CA ARG A 229 -7.56 34.44 -43.61
C ARG A 229 -8.23 33.07 -43.48
N PRO A 230 -9.41 32.97 -42.84
CA PRO A 230 -10.17 31.72 -42.84
C PRO A 230 -10.39 31.21 -44.27
N GLY A 231 -10.05 29.94 -44.51
CA GLY A 231 -10.18 29.31 -45.84
C GLY A 231 -9.05 29.61 -46.84
N GLN A 232 -8.03 30.39 -46.47
CA GLN A 232 -6.86 30.60 -47.32
C GLN A 232 -6.05 29.30 -47.46
N ALA A 233 -5.95 28.78 -48.68
CA ALA A 233 -5.16 27.59 -48.97
C ALA A 233 -3.66 27.89 -48.90
N LEU A 234 -2.89 26.95 -48.37
CA LEU A 234 -1.43 26.95 -48.44
C LEU A 234 -0.97 26.30 -49.75
N SER A 235 0.11 26.82 -50.34
CA SER A 235 0.85 26.05 -51.34
C SER A 235 1.48 24.81 -50.69
N ARG A 236 1.79 23.79 -51.50
CA ARG A 236 2.48 22.58 -50.99
C ARG A 236 3.80 22.92 -50.31
N GLN A 237 4.57 23.85 -50.87
CA GLN A 237 5.85 24.29 -50.30
C GLN A 237 5.67 24.94 -48.93
N GLU A 238 4.68 25.83 -48.78
CA GLU A 238 4.38 26.46 -47.48
C GLU A 238 3.88 25.45 -46.45
N GLN A 239 3.10 24.44 -46.89
CA GLN A 239 2.63 23.38 -46.03
C GLN A 239 3.79 22.50 -45.54
N ASP A 240 4.70 22.11 -46.43
CA ASP A 240 5.87 21.32 -46.08
C ASP A 240 6.80 22.07 -45.13
N GLU A 241 7.05 23.36 -45.38
CA GLU A 241 7.85 24.23 -44.51
C GLU A 241 7.20 24.40 -43.12
N ALA A 242 5.90 24.64 -43.07
CA ALA A 242 5.15 24.75 -41.82
C ALA A 242 5.19 23.45 -41.00
N LEU A 243 4.97 22.30 -41.65
CA LEU A 243 5.00 21.01 -40.98
C LEU A 243 6.40 20.60 -40.55
N ALA A 244 7.44 20.94 -41.32
CA ALA A 244 8.83 20.73 -40.92
C ALA A 244 9.17 21.50 -39.63
N TRP A 245 8.77 22.78 -39.56
CA TRP A 245 8.91 23.57 -38.34
C TRP A 245 8.11 22.96 -37.17
N SER A 246 6.87 22.52 -37.40
CA SER A 246 6.03 21.95 -36.34
C SER A 246 6.65 20.73 -35.67
N ARG A 247 7.21 19.80 -36.46
CA ARG A 247 7.90 18.61 -35.94
C ARG A 247 9.13 18.98 -35.11
N GLN A 248 9.90 19.97 -35.56
CA GLN A 248 11.06 20.45 -34.81
C GLN A 248 10.63 21.10 -33.50
N LYS A 249 9.58 21.94 -33.53
CA LYS A 249 9.06 22.62 -32.34
C LYS A 249 8.50 21.63 -31.33
N ALA A 250 7.67 20.68 -31.77
CA ALA A 250 7.13 19.63 -30.92
C ALA A 250 8.24 18.85 -30.24
N ARG A 251 9.25 18.38 -31.00
CA ARG A 251 10.42 17.68 -30.44
C ARG A 251 11.16 18.51 -29.39
N GLN A 252 11.45 19.78 -29.66
CA GLN A 252 12.14 20.67 -28.70
C GLN A 252 11.35 20.86 -27.41
N VAL A 253 10.03 21.04 -27.53
CA VAL A 253 9.14 21.22 -26.38
C VAL A 253 9.04 19.94 -25.58
N THR A 254 8.89 18.80 -26.24
CA THR A 254 8.93 17.47 -25.61
C THR A 254 10.23 17.27 -24.84
N GLU A 255 11.39 17.45 -25.48
CA GLU A 255 12.70 17.29 -24.83
C GLU A 255 12.81 18.21 -23.59
N SER A 256 12.37 19.47 -23.70
CA SER A 256 12.34 20.41 -22.57
C SER A 256 11.44 19.94 -21.42
N MET A 257 10.26 19.41 -21.72
CA MET A 257 9.33 18.91 -20.70
C MET A 257 9.90 17.70 -19.97
N PHE A 258 10.41 16.72 -20.71
CA PHE A 258 10.89 15.46 -20.14
C PHE A 258 12.21 15.63 -19.38
N LEU A 259 13.13 16.45 -19.87
CA LEU A 259 14.50 16.53 -19.35
C LEU A 259 14.80 17.80 -18.56
N GLY A 260 13.95 18.83 -18.65
CA GLY A 260 14.24 20.14 -18.07
C GLY A 260 13.28 20.58 -16.98
N ARG A 261 11.98 20.66 -17.28
CA ARG A 261 11.06 21.50 -16.49
C ARG A 261 9.75 20.87 -16.00
N ALA A 262 9.37 19.69 -16.49
CA ALA A 262 8.10 19.06 -16.09
C ALA A 262 8.33 17.66 -15.51
N CYS A 263 8.54 16.64 -16.36
CA CYS A 263 8.55 15.24 -15.92
C CYS A 263 9.71 14.94 -14.96
N THR A 264 10.93 15.39 -15.29
CA THR A 264 12.15 15.14 -14.48
C THR A 264 12.12 15.78 -13.08
N VAL A 265 11.21 16.75 -12.85
CA VAL A 265 11.08 17.42 -11.56
C VAL A 265 10.72 16.41 -10.48
N CYS A 266 9.75 15.53 -10.77
CA CYS A 266 9.25 14.53 -9.84
C CYS A 266 9.72 13.11 -10.21
N HIS A 267 9.97 12.84 -11.48
CA HIS A 267 10.35 11.51 -11.95
C HIS A 267 11.83 11.39 -12.27
N THR A 268 12.35 10.17 -12.19
CA THR A 268 13.58 9.79 -12.87
C THR A 268 13.25 9.45 -14.32
N VAL A 269 13.86 10.17 -15.26
CA VAL A 269 13.66 10.00 -16.70
C VAL A 269 14.97 9.52 -17.33
N THR A 270 14.90 8.45 -18.11
CA THR A 270 16.01 7.94 -18.92
C THR A 270 15.63 7.99 -20.41
N VAL A 271 16.65 7.94 -21.27
CA VAL A 271 16.46 7.97 -22.73
C VAL A 271 16.89 6.64 -23.32
N ASP A 272 16.00 6.02 -24.09
CA ASP A 272 16.24 4.82 -24.87
C ASP A 272 15.65 5.01 -26.27
N ALA A 273 16.51 5.14 -27.28
CA ALA A 273 16.07 5.44 -28.64
C ALA A 273 15.22 4.33 -29.28
N GLU A 274 15.32 3.10 -28.77
CA GLU A 274 14.66 1.91 -29.32
C GLU A 274 13.34 1.58 -28.60
N ALA A 275 12.90 2.42 -27.66
CA ALA A 275 11.68 2.18 -26.90
C ALA A 275 10.39 2.31 -27.76
N ASP A 276 9.47 1.35 -27.62
CA ASP A 276 8.23 1.23 -28.40
C ASP A 276 7.31 2.46 -28.33
N ASN A 277 7.35 3.20 -27.22
CA ASN A 277 6.41 4.29 -26.90
C ASN A 277 7.05 5.69 -26.94
N GLY A 278 8.15 5.81 -27.70
CA GLY A 278 8.97 7.01 -27.76
C GLY A 278 10.17 6.93 -26.82
N PRO A 279 11.19 7.78 -27.04
CA PRO A 279 12.51 7.55 -26.47
C PRO A 279 12.65 7.86 -24.98
N TRP A 280 11.59 8.28 -24.30
CA TRP A 280 11.64 8.66 -22.88
C TRP A 280 11.02 7.58 -22.01
N LEU A 281 11.83 7.00 -21.14
CA LEU A 281 11.40 6.04 -20.14
C LEU A 281 11.26 6.76 -18.79
N ILE A 282 10.09 6.64 -18.17
CA ILE A 282 9.81 7.21 -16.86
C ILE A 282 9.87 6.08 -15.84
N ALA A 283 10.71 6.24 -14.81
CA ALA A 283 10.77 5.29 -13.71
C ALA A 283 9.40 5.18 -13.02
N PRO A 284 8.93 3.97 -12.72
CA PRO A 284 7.63 3.78 -12.09
C PRO A 284 7.62 4.40 -10.69
N VAL A 285 6.47 4.94 -10.30
CA VAL A 285 6.27 5.57 -8.99
C VAL A 285 5.28 4.77 -8.17
N ARG A 286 5.67 4.43 -6.94
CA ARG A 286 4.80 3.79 -5.95
C ARG A 286 5.29 4.06 -4.54
N VAL A 287 4.51 4.83 -3.79
CA VAL A 287 4.72 5.01 -2.33
C VAL A 287 4.12 3.81 -1.59
N ALA A 288 4.67 3.46 -0.43
CA ALA A 288 4.08 2.42 0.40
C ALA A 288 2.65 2.83 0.85
N GLY A 289 1.63 2.11 0.40
CA GLY A 289 0.24 2.36 0.81
C GLY A 289 -0.10 1.77 2.18
N VAL A 290 0.48 0.61 2.51
CA VAL A 290 0.30 -0.08 3.79
C VAL A 290 1.67 -0.46 4.34
N TRP A 291 2.10 0.25 5.38
CA TRP A 291 3.42 0.06 5.99
C TRP A 291 3.48 -1.17 6.89
N PHE A 292 2.47 -1.37 7.75
CA PHE A 292 2.42 -2.47 8.71
C PHE A 292 1.48 -3.60 8.27
N GLU A 293 1.79 -4.31 7.19
CA GLU A 293 0.87 -5.30 6.57
C GLU A 293 0.37 -6.41 7.51
N LYS A 294 1.17 -6.79 8.52
CA LYS A 294 0.83 -7.86 9.47
C LYS A 294 0.32 -7.33 10.81
N ALA A 295 -0.04 -6.04 10.88
CA ALA A 295 -0.63 -5.43 12.06
C ALA A 295 -1.84 -4.55 11.69
N SER A 296 -2.77 -4.38 12.63
CA SER A 296 -3.87 -3.43 12.53
C SER A 296 -3.49 -2.11 13.17
N PHE A 297 -3.38 -1.06 12.36
CA PHE A 297 -3.26 0.33 12.81
C PHE A 297 -4.29 1.19 12.09
N THR A 298 -4.80 2.22 12.76
CA THR A 298 -5.74 3.17 12.17
C THR A 298 -5.56 4.57 12.75
N HIS A 299 -5.49 5.57 11.86
CA HIS A 299 -5.49 6.99 12.22
C HIS A 299 -6.83 7.42 12.83
N ALA A 300 -7.94 6.74 12.54
CA ALA A 300 -9.27 7.06 13.09
C ALA A 300 -9.30 7.01 14.64
N LYS A 301 -8.43 6.19 15.25
CA LYS A 301 -8.27 6.12 16.72
C LYS A 301 -7.32 7.17 17.29
N HIS A 302 -6.63 7.93 16.44
CA HIS A 302 -5.59 8.90 16.79
C HIS A 302 -5.91 10.32 16.30
N VAL A 303 -7.18 10.62 15.98
CA VAL A 303 -7.60 11.92 15.43
C VAL A 303 -7.40 13.12 16.36
N THR A 304 -7.09 12.88 17.63
CA THR A 304 -6.77 13.93 18.61
C THR A 304 -5.27 14.24 18.68
N MET A 305 -4.45 13.52 17.91
CA MET A 305 -3.01 13.73 17.82
C MET A 305 -2.67 14.58 16.60
N GLU A 306 -1.59 15.35 16.68
CA GLU A 306 -1.07 16.08 15.53
C GLU A 306 -0.23 15.14 14.66
N CYS A 307 -0.22 15.34 13.34
CA CYS A 307 0.58 14.49 12.43
C CYS A 307 2.07 14.50 12.81
N ALA A 308 2.58 15.64 13.27
CA ALA A 308 3.96 15.83 13.66
C ALA A 308 4.35 15.09 14.95
N ASP A 309 3.39 14.63 15.76
CA ASP A 309 3.66 13.83 16.95
C ASP A 309 4.21 12.43 16.60
N CYS A 310 3.94 11.96 15.37
CA CYS A 310 4.38 10.67 14.86
C CYS A 310 5.27 10.77 13.62
N HIS A 311 4.99 11.73 12.72
CA HIS A 311 5.65 11.84 11.42
C HIS A 311 6.50 13.12 11.32
N ALA A 312 7.82 12.97 11.32
CA ALA A 312 8.78 14.08 11.23
C ALA A 312 8.94 14.60 9.77
N ALA A 313 7.84 14.95 9.11
CA ALA A 313 7.83 15.33 7.70
C ALA A 313 8.37 16.74 7.45
N GLY A 314 8.05 17.69 8.32
CA GLY A 314 8.45 19.10 8.19
C GLY A 314 9.11 19.64 9.46
N PRO A 315 9.46 20.93 9.45
CA PRO A 315 9.90 21.64 10.63
C PRO A 315 8.85 21.58 11.74
N THR A 316 9.28 21.42 12.99
CA THR A 316 8.42 21.55 14.17
C THR A 316 8.95 22.66 15.07
N PRO A 317 8.16 23.19 16.02
CA PRO A 317 8.68 24.14 17.02
C PRO A 317 9.91 23.60 17.77
N GLN A 318 9.98 22.29 17.97
CA GLN A 318 11.08 21.60 18.63
C GLN A 318 12.26 21.30 17.69
N ASN A 319 12.02 21.21 16.37
CA ASN A 319 13.05 21.01 15.36
C ASN A 319 12.79 21.91 14.12
N PRO A 320 13.11 23.22 14.20
CA PRO A 320 12.76 24.20 13.16
C PRO A 320 13.52 24.03 11.85
N THR A 321 14.62 23.28 11.86
CA THR A 321 15.43 22.96 10.69
C THR A 321 15.26 21.49 10.27
N GLY A 322 14.38 20.76 10.94
CA GLY A 322 14.09 19.36 10.67
C GLY A 322 13.09 19.16 9.55
N GLY A 323 12.92 17.90 9.15
CA GLY A 323 11.97 17.47 8.14
C GLY A 323 12.61 16.63 7.04
N SER A 324 11.77 16.01 6.22
CA SER A 324 12.21 15.18 5.11
C SER A 324 12.74 16.05 3.97
N THR A 325 13.97 15.74 3.55
CA THR A 325 14.64 16.37 2.42
C THR A 325 14.65 15.46 1.20
N SER A 326 14.14 14.24 1.35
CA SER A 326 14.00 13.26 0.29
C SER A 326 12.75 12.41 0.50
N SER A 327 12.15 11.98 -0.60
CA SER A 327 11.12 10.94 -0.65
C SER A 327 11.65 9.55 -0.28
N ALA A 328 12.97 9.42 -0.12
CA ALA A 328 13.61 8.21 0.38
C ALA A 328 13.63 8.15 1.92
N ASP A 329 13.34 9.27 2.61
CA ASP A 329 13.30 9.33 4.06
C ASP A 329 12.07 8.57 4.58
N VAL A 330 12.27 7.55 5.41
CA VAL A 330 11.16 6.78 6.01
C VAL A 330 10.63 7.54 7.23
N LEU A 331 9.46 8.16 7.07
CA LEU A 331 8.81 8.97 8.10
C LEU A 331 7.85 8.19 9.00
N ILE A 332 7.95 6.86 9.02
CA ILE A 332 7.10 6.02 9.85
C ILE A 332 7.70 5.88 11.25
N PRO A 333 6.91 6.12 12.32
CA PRO A 333 7.41 6.03 13.68
C PRO A 333 7.86 4.61 14.06
N ASP A 334 8.90 4.54 14.88
CA ASP A 334 9.35 3.30 15.50
C ASP A 334 8.50 2.91 16.73
N ILE A 335 8.85 1.81 17.40
CA ILE A 335 8.07 1.33 18.55
C ILE A 335 8.15 2.29 19.73
N SER A 336 9.20 3.12 19.83
CA SER A 336 9.40 4.03 20.95
C SER A 336 8.34 5.13 20.95
N ASN A 337 7.96 5.63 19.77
CA ASN A 337 6.87 6.59 19.62
C ASN A 337 5.55 6.01 20.12
N CYS A 338 5.20 4.78 19.71
CA CYS A 338 3.98 4.12 20.19
C CYS A 338 4.02 3.85 21.70
N ARG A 339 5.18 3.47 22.24
CA ARG A 339 5.39 3.21 23.69
C ARG A 339 5.31 4.47 24.56
N SER A 340 5.27 5.66 23.98
CA SER A 340 5.04 6.90 24.72
C SER A 340 3.60 7.01 25.25
N CYS A 341 2.64 6.30 24.64
CA CYS A 341 1.23 6.30 25.04
C CYS A 341 0.67 4.89 25.29
N HIS A 342 1.20 3.88 24.60
CA HIS A 342 0.80 2.47 24.77
C HIS A 342 1.79 1.69 25.62
N ALA A 343 1.28 0.76 26.43
CA ALA A 343 2.07 -0.12 27.27
C ALA A 343 1.53 -1.56 27.15
N GLY A 344 2.11 -2.50 27.91
CA GLY A 344 1.63 -3.89 27.96
C GLY A 344 0.22 -4.02 28.56
N GLU A 345 -0.23 -5.26 28.77
CA GLU A 345 -1.59 -5.56 29.28
C GLU A 345 -1.94 -4.83 30.59
N HIS A 346 -0.96 -4.67 31.50
CA HIS A 346 -1.15 -4.08 32.82
C HIS A 346 -0.27 -2.83 33.02
N PRO A 347 -0.63 -1.70 32.41
CA PRO A 347 0.15 -0.48 32.51
C PRO A 347 0.10 0.12 33.92
N GLN A 348 1.19 0.78 34.31
CA GLN A 348 1.23 1.66 35.48
C GLN A 348 1.03 3.12 35.02
N GLY A 349 0.16 3.87 35.69
CA GLY A 349 -0.10 5.28 35.34
C GLY A 349 -1.02 5.45 34.14
N ASN A 350 -0.84 6.55 33.39
CA ASN A 350 -1.77 6.99 32.33
C ASN A 350 -1.41 6.43 30.93
N PHE A 351 -1.14 5.14 30.83
CA PHE A 351 -0.89 4.48 29.53
C PHE A 351 -2.10 3.68 29.07
N LEU A 352 -2.26 3.58 27.75
CA LEU A 352 -3.22 2.68 27.12
C LEU A 352 -2.69 1.24 27.18
N SER A 353 -3.52 0.31 27.65
CA SER A 353 -3.20 -1.11 27.64
C SER A 353 -3.26 -1.66 26.21
N SER A 354 -2.20 -2.37 25.81
CA SER A 354 -2.12 -3.06 24.51
C SER A 354 -1.69 -4.50 24.72
N THR A 355 -2.58 -5.44 24.43
CA THR A 355 -2.26 -6.87 24.33
C THR A 355 -1.83 -7.23 22.91
N CYS A 356 -1.33 -8.45 22.70
CA CYS A 356 -0.88 -8.89 21.37
C CYS A 356 -1.96 -8.74 20.28
N ILE A 357 -3.22 -8.99 20.63
CA ILE A 357 -4.35 -8.94 19.68
C ILE A 357 -4.85 -7.52 19.38
N ALA A 358 -4.34 -6.50 20.09
CA ALA A 358 -4.64 -5.11 19.75
C ALA A 358 -4.07 -4.73 18.37
N CYS A 359 -3.00 -5.43 17.95
CA CYS A 359 -2.32 -5.21 16.68
C CYS A 359 -2.31 -6.47 15.79
N HIS A 360 -2.24 -7.68 16.36
CA HIS A 360 -2.03 -8.90 15.57
C HIS A 360 -3.28 -9.78 15.48
N GLY A 361 -3.54 -10.31 14.29
CA GLY A 361 -4.54 -11.35 14.09
C GLY A 361 -3.98 -12.75 14.34
N PHE A 362 -4.80 -13.65 14.90
CA PHE A 362 -4.39 -15.03 15.18
C PHE A 362 -4.51 -15.95 13.95
N HIS A 363 -5.68 -16.01 13.31
CA HIS A 363 -5.98 -16.91 12.17
C HIS A 363 -5.59 -16.31 10.83
N GLN A 364 -4.29 -16.07 10.61
CA GLN A 364 -3.78 -15.34 9.44
C GLN A 364 -2.94 -16.21 8.49
N PHE A 365 -2.58 -17.44 8.85
CA PHE A 365 -1.75 -18.30 8.00
C PHE A 365 -2.57 -18.93 6.87
N ASP A 366 -2.04 -18.98 5.66
CA ASP A 366 -2.84 -19.31 4.46
C ASP A 366 -3.37 -20.75 4.39
N GLN A 367 -2.83 -21.66 5.21
CA GLN A 367 -3.35 -23.03 5.31
C GLN A 367 -4.57 -23.11 6.25
N PRO A 368 -5.53 -24.02 6.01
CA PRO A 368 -6.64 -24.24 6.92
C PRO A 368 -6.14 -24.77 8.28
N LEU A 369 -6.81 -24.39 9.37
CA LEU A 369 -6.48 -24.81 10.73
C LEU A 369 -6.54 -26.33 10.92
N ARG A 370 -7.49 -26.99 10.24
CA ARG A 370 -7.57 -28.45 10.17
C ARG A 370 -7.65 -28.88 8.72
N LYS A 371 -6.81 -29.86 8.34
CA LYS A 371 -6.98 -30.57 7.08
C LYS A 371 -8.26 -31.38 7.20
N VAL A 372 -9.23 -31.13 6.33
CA VAL A 372 -10.41 -31.99 6.21
C VAL A 372 -9.91 -33.34 5.70
N SER A 373 -9.74 -34.31 6.58
CA SER A 373 -9.62 -35.69 6.15
C SER A 373 -10.99 -36.09 5.63
N HIS A 374 -11.12 -36.23 4.31
CA HIS A 374 -12.20 -37.04 3.75
C HIS A 374 -11.92 -38.48 4.16
N HIS A 375 -12.29 -38.85 5.39
CA HIS A 375 -12.59 -40.24 5.68
C HIS A 375 -13.91 -40.53 4.99
N GLU A 376 -13.84 -41.05 3.76
CA GLU A 376 -14.89 -41.93 3.26
C GLU A 376 -14.99 -43.07 4.28
N SER A 377 -15.97 -42.97 5.16
CA SER A 377 -16.43 -44.07 5.99
C SER A 377 -16.95 -45.14 5.04
N ALA A 378 -16.12 -46.12 4.70
CA ALA A 378 -16.59 -47.36 4.14
C ALA A 378 -17.62 -47.94 5.12
N ALA A 379 -18.89 -47.96 4.69
CA ALA A 379 -19.94 -48.64 5.41
C ALA A 379 -19.58 -50.14 5.49
N PRO A 380 -19.83 -50.83 6.62
CA PRO A 380 -19.65 -52.27 6.66
C PRO A 380 -20.67 -52.92 5.73
N ASP A 381 -20.19 -53.77 4.81
CA ASP A 381 -21.01 -54.61 3.96
C ASP A 381 -22.03 -55.37 4.81
N ARG A 382 -23.31 -55.10 4.58
CA ARG A 382 -24.39 -55.98 5.04
C ARG A 382 -24.38 -57.17 4.11
N GLU A 383 -23.85 -58.30 4.59
CA GLU A 383 -24.13 -59.60 3.97
C GLU A 383 -25.64 -59.87 4.05
N ASP A 384 -26.26 -59.86 2.88
CA ASP A 384 -27.65 -60.23 2.66
C ASP A 384 -27.86 -61.70 3.04
N ARG A 385 -28.79 -61.93 3.97
CA ARG A 385 -29.41 -63.24 4.18
C ARG A 385 -30.34 -63.54 3.02
N GLU A 386 -30.00 -64.53 2.21
CA GLU A 386 -30.93 -65.11 1.23
C GLU A 386 -32.14 -65.80 1.92
N PRO A 387 -33.35 -65.70 1.33
CA PRO A 387 -34.55 -66.33 1.86
C PRO A 387 -34.68 -67.80 1.45
N ALA A 388 -35.29 -68.59 2.34
CA ALA A 388 -35.54 -70.01 2.17
C ALA A 388 -36.48 -70.31 0.98
N ALA A 389 -36.10 -71.29 0.15
CA ALA A 389 -36.96 -71.88 -0.86
C ALA A 389 -37.60 -73.18 -0.34
N THR A 390 -38.93 -73.21 -0.37
CA THR A 390 -39.79 -74.38 -0.11
C THR A 390 -40.06 -75.19 -1.38
N GLY A 391 -40.05 -76.53 -1.26
CA GLY A 391 -40.68 -77.50 -2.19
C GLY A 391 -39.89 -78.83 -2.25
N GLN A 392 -40.21 -79.89 -1.50
CA GLN A 392 -41.25 -80.94 -1.64
C GLN A 392 -40.85 -82.17 -2.50
N GLY A 393 -41.04 -83.38 -1.91
CA GLY A 393 -40.97 -84.74 -2.50
C GLY A 393 -39.65 -85.47 -2.16
N ASP A 394 -39.57 -86.63 -1.49
CA ASP A 394 -40.51 -87.72 -1.14
C ASP A 394 -40.41 -88.14 0.34
#